data_AF-A0A2D6JF86-F1
#
_entry.id   AF-A0A2D6JF86-F1
#
_cell.length_a   1.000
_cell.length_b   1.000
_cell.length_c   1.000
_cell.angle_alpha   90.00
_cell.angle_beta   90.00
_cell.angle_gamma   90.00
#
_symmetry.space_group_name_H-M   'P 1'
#
loop_
_entity.id
_entity.type
_entity.pdbx_description
1 polymer ?
#
loop_
_entity_poly.entity_id
_entity_poly.type
_entity_poly.pdbx_seq_one_letter_code
_entity_poly.pdbx_strand_id
1 'polypeptide(L)'
;MRIFANLAEQALLFDWTVSLLTVISSVLLAWGVYKKSRLEKVHKIFIGTLASLAVAHFFRSLVWMYDDSIFYTFSYLGFVLVPLFLTLFIEEATHKATALWFKVYLLLQGLVILYGIFNPENFESAYWKSSFAFYHSITFIYLATKSYYASFSAKNRREAGIFRAIGFCIVMGLVFGAMDWSSRFGWVNVKLSSIPTLMLIYFLTAIFFSQGAFRMRRHLAKLAVYLIFPITSFICMKLFIKDLDSSVALQIASIGYLFFVPVNILCQVSGVSSDGDNNGFIKRINALPQRDLLSYLEAIGNWGEVTKVHLVSAEFLRKNELLDMAYSESHRELVLSKKRIAEDLMDPQIRFEDRKKLEAADFILRYTDCDFLCVLGDTGNVFVAKFSNLMDVSYYHSIMSLVARQLTQLILELQIAQMKKTPEIKDIRREENMLC
;
A
#
# COMPACT_ATOMS: atom_id res chain seq x y z
N MET A 1 26.46 -41.52 -6.50
CA MET A 1 27.15 -40.24 -6.77
C MET A 1 26.48 -39.41 -7.88
N ARG A 2 26.21 -39.96 -9.09
CA ARG A 2 25.52 -39.21 -10.18
C ARG A 2 24.10 -38.71 -9.86
N ILE A 3 23.31 -39.45 -9.06
CA ILE A 3 21.94 -39.05 -8.67
C ILE A 3 21.97 -37.80 -7.76
N PHE A 4 22.94 -37.71 -6.85
CA PHE A 4 23.10 -36.54 -5.96
C PHE A 4 23.61 -35.29 -6.70
N ALA A 5 24.44 -35.46 -7.73
CA ALA A 5 24.88 -34.36 -8.58
C ALA A 5 23.72 -33.75 -9.39
N ASN A 6 22.88 -34.60 -10.01
CA ASN A 6 21.67 -34.15 -10.72
C ASN A 6 20.66 -33.46 -9.79
N LEU A 7 20.43 -33.99 -8.58
CA LEU A 7 19.53 -33.38 -7.60
C LEU A 7 20.05 -32.04 -7.08
N ALA A 8 21.37 -31.90 -6.89
CA ALA A 8 21.99 -30.66 -6.49
C ALA A 8 21.90 -29.59 -7.59
N GLU A 9 22.15 -29.96 -8.85
CA GLU A 9 22.01 -29.05 -10.01
C GLU A 9 20.56 -28.59 -10.20
N GLN A 10 19.58 -29.50 -10.04
CA GLN A 10 18.16 -29.18 -10.15
C GLN A 10 17.67 -28.27 -9.01
N ALA A 11 18.08 -28.55 -7.77
CA ALA A 11 17.75 -27.68 -6.62
C ALA A 11 18.35 -26.27 -6.80
N LEU A 12 19.58 -26.18 -7.33
CA LEU A 12 20.26 -24.92 -7.58
C LEU A 12 19.59 -24.10 -8.70
N LEU A 13 19.10 -24.77 -9.76
CA LEU A 13 18.33 -24.13 -10.83
C LEU A 13 16.99 -23.58 -10.31
N PHE A 14 16.29 -24.33 -9.46
CA PHE A 14 15.05 -23.87 -8.83
C PHE A 14 15.30 -22.63 -7.97
N ASP A 15 16.25 -22.69 -7.03
CA ASP A 15 16.59 -21.59 -6.14
C ASP A 15 17.01 -20.32 -6.92
N TRP A 16 17.80 -20.50 -7.99
CA TRP A 16 18.20 -19.46 -8.93
C TRP A 16 17.00 -18.81 -9.60
N THR A 17 16.07 -19.62 -10.14
CA THR A 17 14.87 -19.13 -10.81
C THR A 17 13.97 -18.34 -9.86
N VAL A 18 13.75 -18.83 -8.64
CA VAL A 18 12.94 -18.13 -7.63
C VAL A 18 13.59 -16.80 -7.22
N SER A 19 14.92 -16.76 -7.11
CA SER A 19 15.65 -15.53 -6.79
C SER A 19 15.54 -14.51 -7.92
N LEU A 20 15.68 -14.93 -9.18
CA LEU A 20 15.49 -14.05 -10.34
C LEU A 20 14.05 -13.51 -10.42
N LEU A 21 13.03 -14.36 -10.20
CA LEU A 21 11.64 -13.94 -10.12
C LEU A 21 11.41 -12.92 -9.01
N THR A 22 12.10 -13.05 -7.88
CA THR A 22 12.04 -12.10 -6.76
C THR A 22 12.64 -10.75 -7.14
N VAL A 23 13.75 -10.73 -7.87
CA VAL A 23 14.36 -9.50 -8.42
C VAL A 23 13.40 -8.81 -9.38
N ILE A 24 12.89 -9.55 -10.38
CA ILE A 24 11.96 -9.03 -11.38
C ILE A 24 10.71 -8.46 -10.69
N SER A 25 10.13 -9.20 -9.76
CA SER A 25 8.91 -8.78 -9.05
C SER A 25 9.15 -7.55 -8.16
N SER A 26 10.33 -7.46 -7.51
CA SER A 26 10.72 -6.29 -6.72
C SER A 26 10.84 -5.04 -7.59
N VAL A 27 11.51 -5.16 -8.74
CA VAL A 27 11.69 -4.04 -9.69
C VAL A 27 10.35 -3.62 -10.30
N LEU A 28 9.52 -4.57 -10.73
CA LEU A 28 8.21 -4.29 -11.29
C LEU A 28 7.28 -3.61 -10.27
N LEU A 29 7.27 -4.08 -9.02
CA LEU A 29 6.46 -3.46 -7.97
C LEU A 29 6.98 -2.06 -7.62
N ALA A 30 8.30 -1.87 -7.52
CA ALA A 30 8.89 -0.55 -7.27
C ALA A 30 8.52 0.45 -8.37
N TRP A 31 8.61 0.02 -9.64
CA TRP A 31 8.18 0.81 -10.79
C TRP A 31 6.67 1.12 -10.75
N GLY A 32 5.84 0.13 -10.43
CA GLY A 32 4.40 0.29 -10.29
C GLY A 32 4.02 1.29 -9.20
N VAL A 33 4.62 1.16 -8.01
CA VAL A 33 4.44 2.09 -6.89
C VAL A 33 4.89 3.49 -7.29
N TYR A 34 6.04 3.62 -7.96
CA TYR A 34 6.54 4.90 -8.44
C TYR A 34 5.56 5.58 -9.42
N LYS A 35 5.02 4.81 -10.37
CA LYS A 35 4.14 5.30 -11.43
C LYS A 35 2.74 5.69 -10.93
N LYS A 36 2.18 4.97 -9.96
CA LYS A 36 0.76 5.07 -9.58
C LYS A 36 0.50 5.66 -8.19
N SER A 37 1.49 5.67 -7.29
CA SER A 37 1.25 6.09 -5.89
C SER A 37 1.48 7.58 -5.69
N ARG A 38 1.12 8.07 -4.49
CA ARG A 38 1.35 9.48 -4.05
C ARG A 38 2.81 9.88 -4.02
N LEU A 39 3.72 8.91 -3.98
CA LEU A 39 5.14 9.11 -3.67
C LEU A 39 5.37 9.79 -2.31
N GLU A 40 4.43 9.62 -1.37
CA GLU A 40 4.65 9.96 0.03
C GLU A 40 5.86 9.22 0.61
N LYS A 41 6.33 9.68 1.77
CA LYS A 41 7.48 9.12 2.46
C LYS A 41 7.39 7.59 2.63
N VAL A 42 6.20 7.06 2.94
CA VAL A 42 5.96 5.61 3.07
C VAL A 42 6.27 4.84 1.78
N HIS A 43 5.91 5.38 0.61
CA HIS A 43 6.15 4.77 -0.69
C HIS A 43 7.63 4.81 -1.05
N LYS A 44 8.31 5.93 -0.78
CA LYS A 44 9.75 6.07 -1.05
C LYS A 44 10.55 5.08 -0.20
N ILE A 45 10.21 4.94 1.08
CA ILE A 45 10.83 3.95 1.98
C ILE A 45 10.53 2.53 1.50
N PHE A 46 9.30 2.26 1.06
CA PHE A 46 8.94 0.96 0.53
C PHE A 46 9.71 0.59 -0.74
N ILE A 47 9.86 1.54 -1.68
CA ILE A 47 10.73 1.38 -2.86
C ILE A 47 12.17 1.08 -2.44
N GLY A 48 12.68 1.76 -1.39
CA GLY A 48 14.00 1.44 -0.81
C GLY A 48 14.09 0.00 -0.29
N THR A 49 13.02 -0.50 0.35
CA THR A 49 12.92 -1.91 0.80
C THR A 49 12.99 -2.87 -0.39
N LEU A 50 12.24 -2.59 -1.46
CA LEU A 50 12.25 -3.41 -2.68
C LEU A 50 13.60 -3.36 -3.41
N ALA A 51 14.26 -2.21 -3.45
CA ALA A 51 15.58 -2.06 -4.05
C ALA A 51 16.63 -2.89 -3.27
N SER A 52 16.60 -2.83 -1.94
CA SER A 52 17.46 -3.62 -1.07
C SER A 52 17.24 -5.13 -1.25
N LEU A 53 15.98 -5.58 -1.37
CA LEU A 53 15.64 -6.97 -1.70
C LEU A 53 16.11 -7.37 -3.10
N ALA A 54 15.91 -6.51 -4.11
CA ALA A 54 16.34 -6.77 -5.48
C ALA A 54 17.86 -6.93 -5.57
N VAL A 55 18.63 -6.03 -4.94
CA VAL A 55 20.10 -6.13 -4.86
C VAL A 55 20.50 -7.44 -4.17
N ALA A 56 19.90 -7.74 -3.01
CA ALA A 56 20.21 -8.94 -2.25
C ALA A 56 20.02 -10.23 -3.08
N HIS A 57 18.85 -10.39 -3.71
CA HIS A 57 18.53 -11.58 -4.51
C HIS A 57 19.28 -11.63 -5.85
N PHE A 58 19.57 -10.48 -6.47
CA PHE A 58 20.33 -10.41 -7.72
C PHE A 58 21.77 -10.91 -7.50
N PHE A 59 22.47 -10.35 -6.52
CA PHE A 59 23.84 -10.76 -6.23
C PHE A 59 23.91 -12.17 -5.66
N ARG A 60 22.91 -12.63 -4.89
CA ARG A 60 22.80 -14.03 -4.48
C ARG A 60 22.68 -14.99 -5.67
N SER A 61 22.02 -14.56 -6.75
CA SER A 61 21.91 -15.36 -7.98
C SER A 61 23.25 -15.41 -8.74
N LEU A 62 24.01 -14.31 -8.73
CA LEU A 62 25.35 -14.24 -9.32
C LEU A 62 26.38 -15.08 -8.54
N VAL A 63 26.28 -15.12 -7.21
CA VAL A 63 27.07 -16.01 -6.36
C VAL A 63 26.97 -17.46 -6.83
N TRP A 64 25.77 -17.93 -7.18
CA TRP A 64 25.58 -19.31 -7.65
C TRP A 64 26.17 -19.57 -9.03
N MET A 65 26.40 -18.54 -9.84
CA MET A 65 26.95 -18.66 -11.19
C MET A 65 28.47 -18.50 -11.24
N TYR A 66 29.03 -17.63 -10.40
CA TYR A 66 30.41 -17.18 -10.51
C TYR A 66 31.25 -17.42 -9.25
N ASP A 67 30.62 -17.76 -8.12
CA ASP A 67 31.25 -18.03 -6.82
C ASP A 67 32.30 -16.98 -6.37
N ASP A 68 32.04 -15.70 -6.66
CA ASP A 68 32.92 -14.59 -6.28
C ASP A 68 32.50 -13.97 -4.93
N SER A 69 33.48 -13.79 -4.05
CA SER A 69 33.38 -13.13 -2.75
C SER A 69 32.76 -11.72 -2.81
N ILE A 70 32.95 -10.98 -3.92
CA ILE A 70 32.38 -9.64 -4.08
C ILE A 70 30.84 -9.71 -4.20
N PHE A 71 30.31 -10.74 -4.86
CA PHE A 71 28.87 -10.93 -5.00
C PHE A 71 28.24 -11.36 -3.67
N TYR A 72 28.95 -12.15 -2.85
CA TYR A 72 28.52 -12.44 -1.49
C TYR A 72 28.38 -11.15 -0.67
N THR A 73 29.38 -10.28 -0.73
CA THR A 73 29.39 -8.98 -0.02
C THR A 73 28.17 -8.14 -0.38
N PHE A 74 27.90 -7.93 -1.66
CA PHE A 74 26.74 -7.14 -2.10
C PHE A 74 25.39 -7.79 -1.75
N SER A 75 25.29 -9.12 -1.85
CA SER A 75 24.09 -9.86 -1.43
C SER A 75 23.78 -9.61 0.05
N TYR A 76 24.78 -9.77 0.92
CA TYR A 76 24.61 -9.56 2.36
C TYR A 76 24.36 -8.10 2.74
N LEU A 77 25.02 -7.15 2.08
CA LEU A 77 24.75 -5.73 2.26
C LEU A 77 23.27 -5.43 1.96
N GLY A 78 22.74 -5.99 0.87
CA GLY A 78 21.32 -5.92 0.53
C GLY A 78 20.45 -6.44 1.66
N PHE A 79 20.69 -7.66 2.17
CA PHE A 79 19.88 -8.24 3.25
C PHE A 79 19.97 -7.49 4.58
N VAL A 80 21.14 -6.95 4.95
CA VAL A 80 21.32 -6.19 6.20
C VAL A 80 20.47 -4.92 6.20
N LEU A 81 20.27 -4.29 5.05
CA LEU A 81 19.44 -3.09 4.95
C LEU A 81 17.93 -3.37 5.01
N VAL A 82 17.48 -4.61 4.74
CA VAL A 82 16.05 -4.96 4.73
C VAL A 82 15.38 -4.71 6.10
N PRO A 83 15.91 -5.21 7.24
CA PRO A 83 15.42 -4.87 8.57
C PRO A 83 15.25 -3.37 8.83
N LEU A 84 16.20 -2.54 8.39
CA LEU A 84 16.14 -1.09 8.56
C LEU A 84 15.00 -0.48 7.73
N PHE A 85 14.96 -0.75 6.43
CA PHE A 85 13.93 -0.17 5.55
C PHE A 85 12.53 -0.67 5.91
N LEU A 86 12.38 -1.95 6.27
CA LEU A 86 11.11 -2.52 6.70
C LEU A 86 10.63 -1.88 8.02
N THR A 87 11.55 -1.57 8.94
CA THR A 87 11.23 -0.86 10.18
C THR A 87 10.73 0.54 9.91
N LEU A 88 11.42 1.30 9.04
CA LEU A 88 11.01 2.63 8.63
C LEU A 88 9.66 2.60 7.90
N PHE A 89 9.45 1.59 7.05
CA PHE A 89 8.19 1.41 6.33
C PHE A 89 7.03 1.19 7.30
N ILE A 90 7.17 0.30 8.29
CA ILE A 90 6.11 0.01 9.27
C ILE A 90 5.87 1.19 10.19
N GLU A 91 6.92 1.90 10.62
CA GLU A 91 6.78 3.14 11.39
C GLU A 91 5.93 4.17 10.64
N GLU A 92 6.25 4.40 9.38
CA GLU A 92 5.52 5.37 8.56
C GLU A 92 4.10 4.87 8.23
N ALA A 93 3.93 3.60 7.87
CA ALA A 93 2.64 3.00 7.53
C ALA A 93 1.67 2.95 8.72
N THR A 94 2.18 2.81 9.94
CA THR A 94 1.34 2.75 11.16
C THR A 94 1.18 4.10 11.86
N HIS A 95 1.91 5.14 11.43
CA HIS A 95 2.04 6.43 12.14
C HIS A 95 2.41 6.30 13.63
N LYS A 96 2.99 5.17 14.03
CA LYS A 96 3.44 4.91 15.39
C LYS A 96 4.95 4.84 15.38
N ALA A 97 5.61 5.65 16.21
CA ALA A 97 7.06 5.57 16.37
C ALA A 97 7.48 4.15 16.79
N THR A 98 8.56 3.61 16.23
CA THR A 98 9.26 2.47 16.85
C THR A 98 10.02 2.93 18.08
N ALA A 99 10.15 2.03 19.04
CA ALA A 99 10.84 2.32 20.29
C ALA A 99 12.31 2.67 20.04
N LEU A 100 12.83 3.66 20.75
CA LEU A 100 14.20 4.13 20.58
C LEU A 100 15.23 3.01 20.78
N TRP A 101 15.04 2.16 21.80
CA TRP A 101 15.93 1.04 22.08
C TRP A 101 16.04 0.07 20.88
N PHE A 102 14.94 -0.12 20.15
CA PHE A 102 14.91 -1.01 18.99
C PHE A 102 15.62 -0.39 17.79
N LYS A 103 15.50 0.94 17.60
CA LYS A 103 16.29 1.67 16.59
C LYS A 103 17.78 1.60 16.88
N VAL A 104 18.18 1.79 18.14
CA VAL A 104 19.58 1.67 18.58
C VAL A 104 20.10 0.25 18.34
N TYR A 105 19.31 -0.77 18.71
CA TYR A 105 19.63 -2.17 18.40
C TYR A 105 19.85 -2.39 16.90
N LEU A 106 18.93 -1.94 16.05
CA LEU A 106 19.02 -2.10 14.60
C LEU A 106 20.30 -1.50 14.02
N LEU A 107 20.67 -0.30 14.49
CA LEU A 107 21.85 0.41 14.02
C LEU A 107 23.13 -0.25 14.52
N LEU A 108 23.24 -0.55 15.81
CA LEU A 108 24.43 -1.17 16.38
C LEU A 108 24.66 -2.58 15.83
N GLN A 109 23.63 -3.42 15.82
CA GLN A 109 23.73 -4.78 15.29
C GLN A 109 23.99 -4.78 13.78
N GLY A 110 23.36 -3.85 13.04
CA GLY A 110 23.63 -3.63 11.62
C GLY A 110 25.09 -3.28 11.37
N LEU A 111 25.66 -2.34 12.13
CA LEU A 111 27.08 -1.95 12.03
C LEU A 111 28.03 -3.10 12.35
N VAL A 112 27.74 -3.89 13.39
CA VAL A 112 28.51 -5.09 13.73
C VAL A 112 28.52 -6.05 12.54
N ILE A 113 27.36 -6.37 11.97
CA ILE A 113 27.27 -7.29 10.82
C ILE A 113 27.98 -6.70 9.59
N LEU A 114 27.85 -5.40 9.32
CA LEU A 114 28.56 -4.74 8.22
C LEU A 114 30.09 -4.88 8.39
N TYR A 115 30.60 -4.67 9.60
CA TYR A 115 32.01 -4.91 9.90
C TYR A 115 32.43 -6.35 9.58
N GLY A 116 31.59 -7.33 9.91
CA GLY A 116 31.83 -8.73 9.54
C GLY A 116 31.81 -8.98 8.03
N ILE A 117 30.88 -8.35 7.30
CA ILE A 117 30.75 -8.51 5.84
C ILE A 117 31.98 -7.97 5.10
N PHE A 118 32.50 -6.81 5.52
CA PHE A 118 33.67 -6.18 4.89
C PHE A 118 35.01 -6.79 5.33
N ASN A 119 35.00 -7.76 6.25
CA ASN A 119 36.18 -8.54 6.66
C ASN A 119 35.96 -10.02 6.30
N PRO A 120 36.17 -10.41 5.02
CA PRO A 120 35.75 -11.69 4.48
C PRO A 120 36.37 -12.92 5.15
N GLU A 121 37.54 -12.80 5.78
CA GLU A 121 38.16 -13.89 6.58
C GLU A 121 37.29 -14.34 7.76
N ASN A 122 36.30 -13.53 8.16
CA ASN A 122 35.52 -13.75 9.37
C ASN A 122 34.10 -14.27 9.11
N PHE A 123 33.43 -13.96 7.99
CA PHE A 123 31.97 -14.15 7.86
C PHE A 123 31.50 -15.63 7.78
N GLU A 124 32.43 -16.58 7.60
CA GLU A 124 32.10 -18.01 7.65
C GLU A 124 31.94 -18.56 9.08
N SER A 125 32.43 -17.83 10.09
CA SER A 125 32.40 -18.30 11.47
C SER A 125 30.98 -18.39 12.02
N ALA A 126 30.77 -19.32 12.95
CA ALA A 126 29.48 -19.54 13.60
C ALA A 126 28.94 -18.27 14.29
N TYR A 127 29.83 -17.40 14.77
CA TYR A 127 29.48 -16.13 15.38
C TYR A 127 28.74 -15.21 14.40
N TRP A 128 29.29 -14.98 13.21
CA TRP A 128 28.70 -14.06 12.23
C TRP A 128 27.38 -14.59 11.65
N LYS A 129 27.33 -15.90 11.37
CA LYS A 129 26.10 -16.58 10.93
C LYS A 129 24.98 -16.46 11.98
N SER A 130 25.30 -16.65 13.26
CA SER A 130 24.35 -16.52 14.37
C SER A 130 23.92 -15.07 14.58
N SER A 131 24.88 -14.13 14.54
CA SER A 131 24.65 -12.69 14.66
C SER A 131 23.69 -12.17 13.58
N PHE A 132 23.88 -12.61 12.33
CA PHE A 132 22.99 -12.29 11.21
C PHE A 132 21.58 -12.87 11.39
N ALA A 133 21.47 -14.14 11.80
CA ALA A 133 20.17 -14.78 12.06
C ALA A 133 19.42 -14.12 13.22
N PHE A 134 20.13 -13.78 14.29
CA PHE A 134 19.57 -13.09 15.46
C PHE A 134 19.05 -11.69 15.11
N TYR A 135 19.82 -10.94 14.33
CA TYR A 135 19.43 -9.62 13.82
C TYR A 135 18.09 -9.65 13.07
N HIS A 136 17.94 -10.59 12.13
CA HIS A 136 16.70 -10.75 11.38
C HIS A 136 15.57 -11.29 12.24
N SER A 137 15.86 -12.26 13.12
CA SER A 137 14.85 -12.88 13.99
C SER A 137 14.20 -11.87 14.92
N ILE A 138 15.01 -11.13 15.67
CA ILE A 138 14.50 -10.09 16.59
C ILE A 138 13.72 -9.04 15.81
N THR A 139 14.26 -8.62 14.65
CA THR A 139 13.59 -7.62 13.83
C THR A 139 12.22 -8.10 13.36
N PHE A 140 12.13 -9.30 12.79
CA PHE A 140 10.88 -9.84 12.28
C PHE A 140 9.86 -10.08 13.40
N ILE A 141 10.29 -10.59 14.56
CA ILE A 141 9.40 -10.75 15.73
C ILE A 141 8.86 -9.39 16.18
N TYR A 142 9.72 -8.39 16.32
CA TYR A 142 9.30 -7.05 16.75
C TYR A 142 8.34 -6.41 15.76
N LEU A 143 8.66 -6.45 14.46
CA LEU A 143 7.85 -5.83 13.40
C LEU A 143 6.53 -6.57 13.16
N ALA A 144 6.50 -7.90 13.25
CA ALA A 144 5.26 -8.67 13.22
C ALA A 144 4.36 -8.28 14.39
N THR A 145 4.92 -8.26 15.61
CA THR A 145 4.20 -7.89 16.83
C THR A 145 3.64 -6.47 16.73
N LYS A 146 4.45 -5.51 16.28
CA LYS A 146 4.01 -4.13 16.06
C LYS A 146 2.88 -4.03 15.02
N SER A 147 2.98 -4.78 13.93
CA SER A 147 1.93 -4.82 12.90
C SER A 147 0.63 -5.40 13.44
N TYR A 148 0.70 -6.49 14.23
CA TYR A 148 -0.49 -7.05 14.89
C TYR A 148 -1.12 -6.08 15.89
N TYR A 149 -0.32 -5.43 16.74
CA TYR A 149 -0.83 -4.40 17.66
C TYR A 149 -1.44 -3.21 16.93
N ALA A 150 -0.83 -2.75 15.83
CA ALA A 150 -1.40 -1.71 14.99
C ALA A 150 -2.77 -2.13 14.43
N SER A 151 -2.94 -3.41 14.09
CA SER A 151 -4.22 -3.94 13.59
C SER A 151 -5.36 -3.89 14.61
N PHE A 152 -5.07 -4.02 15.91
CA PHE A 152 -6.08 -3.91 16.97
C PHE A 152 -6.52 -2.48 17.23
N SER A 153 -5.62 -1.52 16.98
CA SER A 153 -5.89 -0.08 17.13
C SER A 153 -6.33 0.61 15.82
N ALA A 154 -6.46 -0.14 14.74
CA ALA A 154 -6.82 0.41 13.43
C ALA A 154 -8.27 0.92 13.46
N LYS A 155 -8.51 2.07 12.82
CA LYS A 155 -9.82 2.73 12.85
C LYS A 155 -10.85 2.00 12.01
N ASN A 156 -10.41 1.28 10.98
CA ASN A 156 -11.29 0.55 10.08
C ASN A 156 -10.82 -0.90 9.84
N ARG A 157 -11.77 -1.75 9.42
CA ARG A 157 -11.53 -3.20 9.21
C ARG A 157 -10.50 -3.48 8.12
N ARG A 158 -10.34 -2.57 7.15
CA ARG A 158 -9.41 -2.75 6.03
C ARG A 158 -7.98 -2.52 6.49
N GLU A 159 -7.73 -1.41 7.16
CA GLU A 159 -6.44 -1.05 7.77
C GLU A 159 -5.99 -2.16 8.73
N ALA A 160 -6.90 -2.67 9.56
CA ALA A 160 -6.63 -3.86 10.38
C ALA A 160 -6.22 -5.07 9.51
N GLY A 161 -6.91 -5.30 8.40
CA GLY A 161 -6.58 -6.35 7.43
C GLY A 161 -5.20 -6.17 6.77
N ILE A 162 -4.83 -4.95 6.41
CA ILE A 162 -3.54 -4.59 5.82
C ILE A 162 -2.42 -4.90 6.82
N PHE A 163 -2.53 -4.42 8.06
CA PHE A 163 -1.51 -4.66 9.08
C PHE A 163 -1.40 -6.14 9.46
N ARG A 164 -2.51 -6.89 9.48
CA ARG A 164 -2.47 -8.35 9.64
C ARG A 164 -1.79 -9.05 8.47
N ALA A 165 -2.01 -8.60 7.24
CA ALA A 165 -1.34 -9.16 6.06
C ALA A 165 0.17 -8.91 6.09
N ILE A 166 0.59 -7.69 6.45
CA ILE A 166 2.02 -7.35 6.64
C ILE A 166 2.61 -8.22 7.76
N GLY A 167 1.97 -8.29 8.93
CA GLY A 167 2.42 -9.11 10.05
C GLY A 167 2.53 -10.60 9.69
N PHE A 168 1.56 -11.13 8.96
CA PHE A 168 1.59 -12.49 8.44
C PHE A 168 2.78 -12.74 7.50
N CYS A 169 3.05 -11.85 6.54
CA CYS A 169 4.19 -11.99 5.64
C CYS A 169 5.52 -11.99 6.39
N ILE A 170 5.65 -11.17 7.43
CA ILE A 170 6.86 -11.10 8.27
C ILE A 170 7.04 -12.40 9.07
N VAL A 171 5.97 -12.95 9.64
CA VAL A 171 6.01 -14.25 10.34
C VAL A 171 6.42 -15.37 9.39
N MET A 172 5.86 -15.41 8.18
CA MET A 172 6.30 -16.38 7.18
C MET A 172 7.76 -16.17 6.80
N GLY A 173 8.22 -14.92 6.68
CA GLY A 173 9.62 -14.55 6.48
C GLY A 173 10.54 -15.10 7.58
N LEU A 174 10.10 -15.07 8.84
CA LEU A 174 10.83 -15.67 9.96
C LEU A 174 10.92 -17.20 9.85
N VAL A 175 9.80 -17.87 9.57
CA VAL A 175 9.74 -19.34 9.48
C VAL A 175 10.64 -19.87 8.36
N PHE A 176 10.52 -19.31 7.15
CA PHE A 176 11.34 -19.74 6.02
C PHE A 176 12.77 -19.20 6.11
N GLY A 177 12.99 -18.03 6.71
CA GLY A 177 14.32 -17.52 7.02
C GLY A 177 15.08 -18.42 7.99
N ALA A 178 14.40 -18.99 8.99
CA ALA A 178 14.98 -19.97 9.90
C ALA A 178 15.47 -21.23 9.18
N MET A 179 14.76 -21.69 8.14
CA MET A 179 15.22 -22.81 7.30
C MET A 179 16.52 -22.45 6.57
N ASP A 180 16.59 -21.26 5.96
CA ASP A 180 17.82 -20.74 5.32
C ASP A 180 18.99 -20.56 6.30
N TRP A 181 18.72 -20.13 7.54
CA TRP A 181 19.78 -19.99 8.54
C TRP A 181 20.24 -21.36 9.04
N SER A 182 19.33 -22.31 9.24
CA SER A 182 19.66 -23.69 9.61
C SER A 182 20.52 -24.38 8.55
N SER A 183 20.34 -24.05 7.28
CA SER A 183 21.17 -24.58 6.20
C SER A 183 22.63 -24.12 6.30
N ARG A 184 22.88 -22.93 6.85
CA ARG A 184 24.23 -22.39 7.04
C ARG A 184 25.00 -23.04 8.18
N PHE A 185 24.30 -23.73 9.09
CA PHE A 185 24.87 -24.57 10.13
C PHE A 185 24.99 -26.05 9.69
N GLY A 186 24.62 -26.37 8.45
CA GLY A 186 24.69 -27.73 7.90
C GLY A 186 23.56 -28.65 8.37
N TRP A 187 22.51 -28.13 9.00
CA TRP A 187 21.44 -28.95 9.58
C TRP A 187 20.39 -29.39 8.55
N VAL A 188 20.02 -28.51 7.61
CA VAL A 188 19.02 -28.78 6.57
C VAL A 188 19.39 -28.04 5.28
N ASN A 189 19.59 -28.72 4.15
CA ASN A 189 19.98 -28.07 2.89
C ASN A 189 18.76 -27.62 2.06
N VAL A 190 17.99 -26.67 2.59
CA VAL A 190 16.76 -26.15 1.96
C VAL A 190 16.80 -24.61 2.00
N LYS A 191 16.84 -23.96 0.83
CA LYS A 191 16.96 -22.49 0.68
C LYS A 191 15.66 -21.89 0.16
N LEU A 192 14.72 -21.56 1.05
CA LEU A 192 13.37 -21.10 0.72
C LEU A 192 13.11 -19.62 1.05
N SER A 193 14.13 -18.84 1.46
CA SER A 193 13.95 -17.44 1.88
C SER A 193 13.31 -16.53 0.83
N SER A 194 13.41 -16.88 -0.46
CA SER A 194 12.83 -16.08 -1.55
C SER A 194 11.30 -16.21 -1.66
N ILE A 195 10.71 -17.30 -1.15
CA ILE A 195 9.25 -17.53 -1.18
C ILE A 195 8.49 -16.50 -0.32
N PRO A 196 8.84 -16.24 0.95
CA PRO A 196 8.24 -15.16 1.73
C PRO A 196 8.35 -13.79 1.08
N THR A 197 9.47 -13.51 0.39
CA THR A 197 9.65 -12.24 -0.32
C THR A 197 8.63 -12.10 -1.44
N LEU A 198 8.40 -13.16 -2.23
CA LEU A 198 7.36 -13.18 -3.26
C LEU A 198 5.95 -13.06 -2.68
N MET A 199 5.68 -13.67 -1.52
CA MET A 199 4.41 -13.48 -0.80
C MET A 199 4.22 -12.03 -0.35
N LEU A 200 5.25 -11.43 0.24
CA LEU A 200 5.25 -10.03 0.66
C LEU A 200 4.97 -9.12 -0.54
N ILE A 201 5.67 -9.34 -1.66
CA ILE A 201 5.47 -8.61 -2.91
C ILE A 201 4.04 -8.78 -3.41
N TYR A 202 3.49 -10.00 -3.44
CA TYR A 202 2.10 -10.23 -3.85
C TYR A 202 1.10 -9.46 -2.99
N PHE A 203 1.21 -9.56 -1.66
CA PHE A 203 0.29 -8.88 -0.74
C PHE A 203 0.42 -7.37 -0.84
N LEU A 204 1.64 -6.83 -0.96
CA LEU A 204 1.85 -5.39 -1.08
C LEU A 204 1.38 -4.87 -2.44
N THR A 205 1.55 -5.65 -3.52
CA THR A 205 0.93 -5.37 -4.82
C THR A 205 -0.58 -5.23 -4.66
N ALA A 206 -1.21 -6.21 -4.01
CA ALA A 206 -2.64 -6.18 -3.71
C ALA A 206 -3.04 -5.05 -2.75
N ILE A 207 -2.16 -4.54 -1.90
CA ILE A 207 -2.47 -3.41 -1.00
C ILE A 207 -2.37 -2.08 -1.76
N PHE A 208 -1.26 -1.83 -2.45
CA PHE A 208 -0.97 -0.56 -3.12
C PHE A 208 -1.90 -0.29 -4.31
N PHE A 209 -2.25 -1.33 -5.07
CA PHE A 209 -3.12 -1.21 -6.23
C PHE A 209 -4.56 -1.67 -5.97
N SER A 210 -4.93 -1.96 -4.72
CA SER A 210 -6.34 -2.28 -4.41
C SER A 210 -7.21 -1.03 -4.49
N GLN A 211 -8.06 -1.02 -5.52
CA GLN A 211 -9.12 -0.04 -5.77
C GLN A 211 -10.37 -0.27 -4.91
N GLY A 212 -10.28 -0.97 -3.78
CA GLY A 212 -11.44 -1.33 -2.94
C GLY A 212 -11.07 -1.93 -1.59
N ALA A 213 -12.06 -2.48 -0.88
CA ALA A 213 -11.86 -2.98 0.48
C ALA A 213 -10.96 -4.23 0.49
N PHE A 214 -9.66 -4.03 0.69
CA PHE A 214 -8.70 -5.12 0.88
C PHE A 214 -9.17 -6.04 2.01
N ARG A 215 -9.25 -7.34 1.72
CA ARG A 215 -9.61 -8.38 2.69
C ARG A 215 -8.59 -9.50 2.62
N MET A 216 -7.79 -9.64 3.68
CA MET A 216 -6.78 -10.70 3.78
C MET A 216 -7.35 -12.08 3.47
N ARG A 217 -8.55 -12.42 4.00
CA ARG A 217 -9.22 -13.71 3.72
C ARG A 217 -9.44 -13.97 2.24
N ARG A 218 -9.81 -12.94 1.45
CA ARG A 218 -10.03 -13.07 0.00
C ARG A 218 -8.70 -13.33 -0.73
N HIS A 219 -7.63 -12.67 -0.33
CA HIS A 219 -6.30 -12.88 -0.93
C HIS A 219 -5.67 -14.22 -0.52
N LEU A 220 -5.88 -14.68 0.71
CA LEU A 220 -5.50 -16.04 1.12
C LEU A 220 -6.28 -17.09 0.33
N ALA A 221 -7.58 -16.90 0.14
CA ALA A 221 -8.38 -17.80 -0.70
C ALA A 221 -7.91 -17.78 -2.17
N LYS A 222 -7.61 -16.60 -2.74
CA LYS A 222 -7.02 -16.49 -4.08
C LYS A 222 -5.70 -17.27 -4.15
N LEU A 223 -4.76 -17.08 -3.21
CA LEU A 223 -3.51 -17.84 -3.15
C LEU A 223 -3.74 -19.35 -3.05
N ALA A 224 -4.68 -19.79 -2.20
CA ALA A 224 -5.03 -21.20 -2.06
C ALA A 224 -5.62 -21.80 -3.35
N VAL A 225 -6.46 -21.05 -4.07
CA VAL A 225 -6.96 -21.47 -5.39
C VAL A 225 -5.82 -21.54 -6.40
N TYR A 226 -4.90 -20.57 -6.39
CA TYR A 226 -3.72 -20.63 -7.26
C TYR A 226 -2.82 -21.83 -6.96
N LEU A 227 -2.79 -22.35 -5.72
CA LEU A 227 -2.07 -23.59 -5.38
C LEU A 227 -2.67 -24.85 -6.04
N ILE A 228 -3.92 -24.81 -6.51
CA ILE A 228 -4.52 -25.91 -7.29
C ILE A 228 -3.79 -26.06 -8.63
N PHE A 229 -3.33 -24.97 -9.23
CA PHE A 229 -2.64 -24.97 -10.52
C PHE A 229 -1.32 -25.77 -10.53
N PRO A 230 -0.36 -25.57 -9.60
CA PRO A 230 0.84 -26.39 -9.55
C PRO A 230 0.52 -27.85 -9.20
N ILE A 231 -0.46 -28.13 -8.34
CA ILE A 231 -0.87 -29.51 -8.02
C ILE A 231 -1.40 -30.22 -9.28
N THR A 232 -2.31 -29.57 -10.00
CA THR A 232 -2.91 -30.11 -11.22
C THR A 232 -1.84 -30.26 -12.31
N SER A 233 -0.97 -29.27 -12.48
CA SER A 233 0.15 -29.32 -13.43
C SER A 233 1.10 -30.48 -13.14
N PHE A 234 1.45 -30.69 -11.85
CA PHE A 234 2.26 -31.81 -11.42
C PHE A 234 1.61 -33.16 -11.77
N ILE A 235 0.33 -33.34 -11.44
CA ILE A 235 -0.42 -34.57 -11.75
C ILE A 235 -0.44 -34.81 -13.27
N CYS A 236 -0.79 -33.80 -14.07
CA CYS A 236 -0.80 -33.90 -15.53
C CYS A 236 0.58 -34.27 -16.09
N MET A 237 1.66 -33.61 -15.64
CA MET A 237 3.02 -33.92 -16.09
C MET A 237 3.39 -35.38 -15.78
N LYS A 238 3.03 -35.91 -14.60
CA LYS A 238 3.29 -37.31 -14.25
C LYS A 238 2.43 -38.31 -15.01
N LEU A 239 1.23 -37.92 -15.45
CA LEU A 239 0.37 -38.77 -16.28
C LEU A 239 0.80 -38.82 -17.75
N PHE A 240 1.22 -37.67 -18.32
CA PHE A 240 1.57 -37.56 -19.73
C PHE A 240 3.06 -37.82 -20.03
N ILE A 241 3.95 -37.65 -19.05
CA ILE A 241 5.39 -37.86 -19.21
C ILE A 241 5.85 -38.92 -18.19
N LYS A 242 5.76 -40.19 -18.59
CA LYS A 242 6.00 -41.35 -17.71
C LYS A 242 7.38 -41.36 -17.05
N ASP A 243 8.40 -40.87 -17.75
CA ASP A 243 9.80 -40.90 -17.28
C ASP A 243 10.24 -39.59 -16.61
N LEU A 244 9.33 -38.64 -16.37
CA LEU A 244 9.69 -37.39 -15.70
C LEU A 244 9.88 -37.62 -14.20
N ASP A 245 11.05 -37.27 -13.69
CA ASP A 245 11.33 -37.32 -12.26
C ASP A 245 10.35 -36.44 -11.46
N SER A 246 9.87 -36.96 -10.33
CA SER A 246 8.87 -36.29 -9.51
C SER A 246 9.39 -34.96 -8.95
N SER A 247 10.69 -34.87 -8.65
CA SER A 247 11.28 -33.64 -8.13
C SER A 247 11.27 -32.53 -9.18
N VAL A 248 11.64 -32.85 -10.43
CA VAL A 248 11.63 -31.94 -11.57
C VAL A 248 10.21 -31.47 -11.91
N ALA A 249 9.25 -32.40 -11.95
CA ALA A 249 7.85 -32.08 -12.21
C ALA A 249 7.29 -31.08 -11.16
N LEU A 250 7.63 -31.29 -9.89
CA LEU A 250 7.20 -30.42 -8.79
C LEU A 250 7.85 -29.04 -8.88
N GLN A 251 9.14 -28.97 -9.24
CA GLN A 251 9.86 -27.71 -9.43
C GLN A 251 9.27 -26.88 -10.57
N ILE A 252 9.04 -27.49 -11.74
CA ILE A 252 8.44 -26.79 -12.90
C ILE A 252 7.04 -26.26 -12.54
N ALA A 253 6.20 -27.11 -11.93
CA ALA A 253 4.87 -26.71 -11.48
C ALA A 253 4.94 -25.54 -10.47
N SER A 254 5.86 -25.59 -9.51
CA SER A 254 6.07 -24.54 -8.51
C SER A 254 6.58 -23.24 -9.12
N ILE A 255 7.51 -23.31 -10.08
CA ILE A 255 7.98 -22.13 -10.83
C ILE A 255 6.82 -21.47 -11.55
N GLY A 256 5.96 -22.24 -12.24
CA GLY A 256 4.76 -21.73 -12.90
C GLY A 256 3.82 -20.99 -11.94
N TYR A 257 3.63 -21.52 -10.74
CA TYR A 257 2.87 -20.84 -9.68
C TYR A 257 3.53 -19.52 -9.24
N LEU A 258 4.86 -19.48 -9.11
CA LEU A 258 5.57 -18.27 -8.68
C LEU A 258 5.58 -17.17 -9.76
N PHE A 259 5.55 -17.54 -11.05
CA PHE A 259 5.39 -16.59 -12.17
C PHE A 259 4.08 -15.79 -12.12
N PHE A 260 3.08 -16.26 -11.38
CA PHE A 260 1.85 -15.49 -11.15
C PHE A 260 2.13 -14.15 -10.46
N VAL A 261 3.14 -14.04 -9.59
CA VAL A 261 3.44 -12.80 -8.86
C VAL A 261 3.82 -11.63 -9.79
N PRO A 262 4.85 -11.74 -10.65
CA PRO A 262 5.21 -10.67 -11.59
C PRO A 262 4.09 -10.40 -12.61
N VAL A 263 3.38 -11.42 -13.08
CA VAL A 263 2.21 -11.24 -13.97
C VAL A 263 1.11 -10.43 -13.29
N ASN A 264 0.78 -10.76 -12.04
CA ASN A 264 -0.22 -10.04 -11.27
C ASN A 264 0.18 -8.56 -11.05
N ILE A 265 1.47 -8.27 -10.84
CA ILE A 265 1.96 -6.88 -10.79
C ILE A 265 1.70 -6.17 -12.12
N LEU A 266 2.10 -6.77 -13.25
CA LEU A 266 1.94 -6.16 -14.57
C LEU A 266 0.48 -5.88 -14.90
N CYS A 267 -0.44 -6.81 -14.61
CA CYS A 267 -1.86 -6.61 -14.81
C CYS A 267 -2.37 -5.40 -14.00
N GLN A 268 -2.02 -5.32 -12.72
CA GLN A 268 -2.46 -4.23 -11.84
C GLN A 268 -1.86 -2.87 -12.22
N VAL A 269 -0.57 -2.81 -12.55
CA VAL A 269 0.11 -1.57 -12.97
C VAL A 269 -0.42 -1.04 -14.29
N SER A 270 -0.72 -1.94 -15.24
CA SER A 270 -1.29 -1.60 -16.55
C SER A 270 -2.77 -1.22 -16.50
N GLY A 271 -3.39 -1.20 -15.30
CA GLY A 271 -4.80 -0.85 -15.15
C GLY A 271 -5.76 -1.92 -15.65
N VAL A 272 -5.25 -3.12 -15.98
CA VAL A 272 -6.07 -4.32 -16.16
C VAL A 272 -6.41 -4.81 -14.75
N SER A 273 -7.23 -4.05 -14.03
CA SER A 273 -7.71 -4.52 -12.74
C SER A 273 -8.62 -5.72 -12.99
N SER A 274 -8.18 -6.89 -12.50
CA SER A 274 -9.01 -8.11 -12.52
C SER A 274 -10.31 -7.96 -11.71
N ASP A 275 -10.38 -6.93 -10.86
CA ASP A 275 -11.55 -6.59 -10.08
C ASP A 275 -12.23 -5.40 -10.79
N GLY A 276 -13.26 -5.70 -11.62
CA GLY A 276 -14.12 -4.73 -12.32
C GLY A 276 -14.96 -3.88 -11.36
N ASP A 277 -14.30 -3.14 -10.46
CA ASP A 277 -14.87 -2.59 -9.23
C ASP A 277 -15.40 -1.16 -9.35
N ASN A 278 -15.33 -0.51 -10.52
CA ASN A 278 -16.15 0.69 -10.76
C ASN A 278 -17.63 0.38 -10.49
N ASN A 279 -18.10 -0.81 -10.88
CA ASN A 279 -19.45 -1.27 -10.56
C ASN A 279 -19.67 -1.50 -9.05
N GLY A 280 -18.68 -2.03 -8.33
CA GLY A 280 -18.78 -2.25 -6.88
C GLY A 280 -18.78 -0.95 -6.06
N PHE A 281 -18.04 0.06 -6.52
CA PHE A 281 -17.99 1.38 -5.91
C PHE A 281 -19.23 2.23 -6.22
N ILE A 282 -19.66 2.26 -7.48
CA ILE A 282 -20.92 2.91 -7.88
C ILE A 282 -22.08 2.29 -7.10
N LYS A 283 -22.12 0.96 -6.94
CA LYS A 283 -23.11 0.28 -6.09
C LYS A 283 -23.04 0.74 -4.62
N ARG A 284 -21.85 0.92 -4.06
CA ARG A 284 -21.68 1.42 -2.68
C ARG A 284 -22.16 2.86 -2.52
N ILE A 285 -21.84 3.73 -3.46
CA ILE A 285 -22.30 5.13 -3.50
C ILE A 285 -23.84 5.17 -3.62
N ASN A 286 -24.41 4.40 -4.55
CA ASN A 286 -25.86 4.32 -4.72
C ASN A 286 -26.59 3.69 -3.53
N ALA A 287 -25.90 2.90 -2.71
CA ALA A 287 -26.45 2.32 -1.49
C ALA A 287 -26.32 3.23 -0.26
N LEU A 288 -25.71 4.43 -0.40
CA LEU A 288 -25.59 5.37 0.71
C LEU A 288 -26.96 5.93 1.12
N PRO A 289 -27.18 6.23 2.41
CA PRO A 289 -28.43 6.81 2.89
C PRO A 289 -28.65 8.21 2.27
N GLN A 290 -29.65 8.35 1.39
CA GLN A 290 -29.89 9.64 0.70
C GLN A 290 -30.83 10.61 1.45
N ARG A 291 -31.24 10.28 2.67
CA ARG A 291 -32.24 11.07 3.42
C ARG A 291 -31.68 11.84 4.61
N ASP A 292 -30.46 11.51 5.04
CA ASP A 292 -29.84 12.11 6.23
C ASP A 292 -28.36 12.37 5.99
N LEU A 293 -27.94 13.62 6.19
CA LEU A 293 -26.57 14.08 5.98
C LEU A 293 -25.60 13.40 6.95
N LEU A 294 -26.01 13.23 8.21
CA LEU A 294 -25.14 12.63 9.23
C LEU A 294 -24.92 11.14 8.91
N SER A 295 -25.98 10.40 8.65
CA SER A 295 -25.90 9.00 8.22
C SER A 295 -25.08 8.83 6.94
N TYR A 296 -25.21 9.75 5.97
CA TYR A 296 -24.43 9.72 4.73
C TYR A 296 -22.93 9.94 4.98
N LEU A 297 -22.57 10.96 5.76
CA LEU A 297 -21.18 11.24 6.14
C LEU A 297 -20.58 10.11 6.98
N GLU A 298 -21.34 9.55 7.91
CA GLU A 298 -20.92 8.41 8.73
C GLU A 298 -20.68 7.17 7.86
N ALA A 299 -21.56 6.91 6.89
CA ALA A 299 -21.40 5.80 5.95
C ALA A 299 -20.14 5.94 5.08
N ILE A 300 -19.80 7.16 4.63
CA ILE A 300 -18.53 7.42 3.93
C ILE A 300 -17.34 7.28 4.87
N GLY A 301 -17.43 7.81 6.10
CA GLY A 301 -16.39 7.66 7.12
C GLY A 301 -16.12 6.19 7.47
N ASN A 302 -17.12 5.33 7.33
CA ASN A 302 -17.02 3.88 7.52
C ASN A 302 -16.47 3.13 6.31
N TRP A 303 -16.19 3.80 5.19
CA TRP A 303 -15.49 3.16 4.07
C TRP A 303 -14.08 2.77 4.50
N GLY A 304 -13.67 1.54 4.17
CA GLY A 304 -12.34 1.03 4.56
C GLY A 304 -11.16 1.81 3.97
N GLU A 305 -11.40 2.64 2.96
CA GLU A 305 -10.40 3.51 2.31
C GLU A 305 -10.16 4.82 3.09
N VAL A 306 -11.17 5.26 3.82
CA VAL A 306 -11.32 6.60 4.39
C VAL A 306 -10.88 6.57 5.85
N THR A 307 -10.05 7.53 6.23
CA THR A 307 -9.53 7.65 7.60
C THR A 307 -10.12 8.85 8.33
N LYS A 308 -10.62 9.84 7.59
CA LYS A 308 -11.21 11.08 8.12
C LYS A 308 -12.13 11.71 7.06
N VAL A 309 -13.27 12.24 7.48
CA VAL A 309 -14.15 13.08 6.66
C VAL A 309 -14.63 14.27 7.47
N HIS A 310 -14.71 15.42 6.84
CA HIS A 310 -15.32 16.62 7.43
C HIS A 310 -16.11 17.40 6.40
N LEU A 311 -17.17 18.04 6.88
CA LEU A 311 -17.86 19.09 6.14
C LEU A 311 -17.46 20.43 6.76
N VAL A 312 -16.79 21.26 5.99
CA VAL A 312 -16.44 22.63 6.36
C VAL A 312 -17.62 23.52 5.96
N SER A 313 -18.27 24.08 6.97
CA SER A 313 -19.47 24.90 6.79
C SER A 313 -19.18 26.23 6.08
N ALA A 314 -20.17 26.74 5.34
CA ALA A 314 -20.12 28.09 4.77
C ALA A 314 -19.83 29.19 5.82
N GLU A 315 -20.33 29.05 7.06
CA GLU A 315 -20.07 30.01 8.14
C GLU A 315 -18.58 30.07 8.51
N PHE A 316 -17.95 28.92 8.68
CA PHE A 316 -16.50 28.84 8.90
C PHE A 316 -15.72 29.48 7.74
N LEU A 317 -16.09 29.19 6.49
CA LEU A 317 -15.43 29.76 5.32
C LEU A 317 -15.59 31.28 5.28
N ARG A 318 -16.77 31.81 5.60
CA ARG A 318 -17.02 33.26 5.69
C ARG A 318 -16.16 33.90 6.77
N LYS A 319 -16.10 33.31 7.97
CA LYS A 319 -15.33 33.82 9.11
C LYS A 319 -13.83 33.94 8.81
N ASN A 320 -13.32 33.09 7.93
CA ASN A 320 -11.89 33.05 7.56
C ASN A 320 -11.62 33.70 6.19
N GLU A 321 -12.58 34.41 5.59
CA GLU A 321 -12.42 35.06 4.27
C GLU A 321 -12.10 34.08 3.12
N LEU A 322 -12.60 32.83 3.23
CA LEU A 322 -12.36 31.75 2.25
C LEU A 322 -13.60 31.44 1.39
N LEU A 323 -14.72 32.12 1.64
CA LEU A 323 -16.02 31.79 1.04
C LEU A 323 -16.01 31.94 -0.50
N ASP A 324 -15.23 32.90 -1.02
CA ASP A 324 -15.13 33.18 -2.46
C ASP A 324 -14.58 31.99 -3.26
N MET A 325 -13.86 31.07 -2.61
CA MET A 325 -13.43 29.82 -3.22
C MET A 325 -14.59 28.85 -3.48
N ALA A 326 -15.67 28.92 -2.69
CA ALA A 326 -16.80 28.00 -2.77
C ALA A 326 -17.88 28.39 -3.82
N TYR A 327 -17.98 29.67 -4.21
CA TYR A 327 -19.08 30.21 -5.04
C TYR A 327 -18.71 30.51 -6.52
N SER A 328 -17.50 30.14 -6.96
CA SER A 328 -17.04 30.42 -8.33
C SER A 328 -17.81 29.60 -9.38
N GLU A 329 -18.61 30.26 -10.24
CA GLU A 329 -19.42 29.64 -11.31
C GLU A 329 -18.64 28.70 -12.25
N SER A 330 -17.33 28.95 -12.43
CA SER A 330 -16.44 28.13 -13.26
C SER A 330 -16.14 26.72 -12.72
N HIS A 331 -16.63 26.35 -11.52
CA HIS A 331 -16.14 25.21 -10.75
C HIS A 331 -17.23 24.42 -10.00
N ARG A 332 -18.43 24.31 -10.58
CA ARG A 332 -19.43 23.33 -10.10
C ARG A 332 -18.75 21.95 -9.96
N GLU A 333 -18.54 21.50 -8.72
CA GLU A 333 -17.91 20.23 -8.33
C GLU A 333 -16.38 20.11 -8.56
N LEU A 334 -15.63 21.15 -8.21
CA LEU A 334 -14.17 21.05 -8.19
C LEU A 334 -13.69 20.09 -7.08
N VAL A 335 -13.03 19.00 -7.51
CA VAL A 335 -12.28 18.10 -6.63
C VAL A 335 -10.80 18.45 -6.73
N LEU A 336 -10.18 18.86 -5.63
CA LEU A 336 -8.74 19.11 -5.55
C LEU A 336 -8.09 18.09 -4.63
N SER A 337 -6.95 17.56 -5.06
CA SER A 337 -6.07 16.79 -4.18
C SER A 337 -4.93 17.69 -3.69
N LYS A 338 -4.43 17.43 -2.48
CA LYS A 338 -3.29 18.15 -1.91
C LYS A 338 -2.07 18.16 -2.82
N LYS A 339 -1.83 17.04 -3.53
CA LYS A 339 -0.73 16.93 -4.50
C LYS A 339 -0.93 17.86 -5.69
N ARG A 340 -2.14 17.87 -6.28
CA ARG A 340 -2.45 18.73 -7.42
C ARG A 340 -2.35 20.21 -7.05
N ILE A 341 -2.81 20.59 -5.85
CA ILE A 341 -2.67 21.97 -5.36
C ILE A 341 -1.18 22.36 -5.25
N ALA A 342 -0.33 21.48 -4.73
CA ALA A 342 1.10 21.76 -4.63
C ALA A 342 1.78 21.87 -6.00
N GLU A 343 1.39 21.04 -6.97
CA GLU A 343 1.88 21.11 -8.36
C GLU A 343 1.44 22.41 -9.05
N ASP A 344 0.15 22.75 -8.96
CA ASP A 344 -0.42 23.94 -9.60
C ASP A 344 0.12 25.25 -8.97
N LEU A 345 0.42 25.26 -7.66
CA LEU A 345 1.05 26.41 -6.99
C LEU A 345 2.50 26.66 -7.42
N MET A 346 3.19 25.63 -7.94
CA MET A 346 4.54 25.74 -8.48
C MET A 346 4.59 26.30 -9.90
N ASP A 347 3.45 26.42 -10.59
CA ASP A 347 3.39 27.03 -11.91
C ASP A 347 3.63 28.56 -11.83
N PRO A 348 4.71 29.08 -12.45
CA PRO A 348 4.99 30.52 -12.44
C PRO A 348 4.00 31.35 -13.27
N GLN A 349 3.20 30.73 -14.15
CA GLN A 349 2.25 31.43 -15.01
C GLN A 349 0.83 31.50 -14.45
N ILE A 350 0.60 30.98 -13.24
CA ILE A 350 -0.73 30.96 -12.65
C ILE A 350 -1.27 32.38 -12.41
N ARG A 351 -2.55 32.58 -12.75
CA ARG A 351 -3.23 33.86 -12.51
C ARG A 351 -3.35 34.11 -11.01
N PHE A 352 -3.26 35.38 -10.61
CA PHE A 352 -3.32 35.78 -9.20
C PHE A 352 -4.58 35.30 -8.47
N GLU A 353 -5.74 35.36 -9.13
CA GLU A 353 -7.02 34.89 -8.57
C GLU A 353 -7.03 33.38 -8.36
N ASP A 354 -6.50 32.61 -9.31
CA ASP A 354 -6.42 31.15 -9.22
C ASP A 354 -5.42 30.72 -8.13
N ARG A 355 -4.30 31.46 -7.98
CA ARG A 355 -3.34 31.26 -6.90
C ARG A 355 -3.97 31.46 -5.52
N LYS A 356 -4.69 32.56 -5.30
CA LYS A 356 -5.39 32.81 -4.02
C LYS A 356 -6.35 31.67 -3.66
N LYS A 357 -7.07 31.12 -4.65
CA LYS A 357 -7.98 29.99 -4.45
C LYS A 357 -7.25 28.70 -4.08
N LEU A 358 -6.13 28.41 -4.73
CA LEU A 358 -5.29 27.25 -4.39
C LEU A 358 -4.67 27.39 -3.00
N GLU A 359 -4.24 28.58 -2.62
CA GLU A 359 -3.74 28.87 -1.26
C GLU A 359 -4.84 28.67 -0.21
N ALA A 360 -6.07 29.12 -0.49
CA ALA A 360 -7.24 28.87 0.36
C ALA A 360 -7.56 27.36 0.48
N ALA A 361 -7.49 26.62 -0.63
CA ALA A 361 -7.70 25.18 -0.63
C ALA A 361 -6.59 24.43 0.15
N ASP A 362 -5.32 24.83 -0.01
CA ASP A 362 -4.20 24.29 0.76
C ASP A 362 -4.37 24.58 2.25
N PHE A 363 -4.77 25.80 2.62
CA PHE A 363 -5.07 26.16 4.01
C PHE A 363 -6.13 25.24 4.62
N ILE A 364 -7.26 25.02 3.94
CA ILE A 364 -8.33 24.13 4.44
C ILE A 364 -7.82 22.70 4.60
N LEU A 365 -7.07 22.17 3.63
CA LEU A 365 -6.51 20.82 3.71
C LEU A 365 -5.50 20.66 4.84
N ARG A 366 -4.67 21.67 5.08
CA ARG A 366 -3.73 21.70 6.21
C ARG A 366 -4.46 21.79 7.55
N TYR A 367 -5.43 22.69 7.67
CA TYR A 367 -6.23 22.88 8.87
C TYR A 367 -7.00 21.61 9.25
N THR A 368 -7.60 20.95 8.26
CA THR A 368 -8.39 19.74 8.46
C THR A 368 -7.57 18.45 8.46
N ASP A 369 -6.26 18.50 8.19
CA ASP A 369 -5.39 17.34 7.99
C ASP A 369 -6.03 16.30 7.05
N CYS A 370 -6.45 16.75 5.87
CA CYS A 370 -7.10 15.93 4.84
C CYS A 370 -6.33 15.98 3.50
N ASP A 371 -6.66 15.06 2.59
CA ASP A 371 -5.94 14.87 1.32
C ASP A 371 -6.73 15.39 0.12
N PHE A 372 -8.05 15.37 0.21
CA PHE A 372 -8.97 15.80 -0.84
C PHE A 372 -9.93 16.86 -0.32
N LEU A 373 -10.23 17.80 -1.21
CA LEU A 373 -11.16 18.88 -1.03
C LEU A 373 -12.16 18.85 -2.19
N CYS A 374 -13.44 18.91 -1.87
CA CYS A 374 -14.53 18.95 -2.84
C CYS A 374 -15.38 20.18 -2.55
N VAL A 375 -15.45 21.10 -3.52
CA VAL A 375 -16.31 22.27 -3.42
C VAL A 375 -17.75 21.84 -3.71
N LEU A 376 -18.66 22.09 -2.78
CA LEU A 376 -20.09 21.73 -2.90
C LEU A 376 -20.92 22.88 -3.49
N GLY A 377 -20.36 23.54 -4.51
CA GLY A 377 -20.94 24.63 -5.30
C GLY A 377 -21.93 25.52 -4.54
N ASP A 378 -23.18 25.51 -5.01
CA ASP A 378 -24.28 26.38 -4.59
C ASP A 378 -24.65 26.26 -3.09
N THR A 379 -24.14 25.24 -2.38
CA THR A 379 -24.35 25.12 -0.93
C THR A 379 -23.42 26.02 -0.10
N GLY A 380 -22.33 26.49 -0.70
CA GLY A 380 -21.26 27.23 -0.02
C GLY A 380 -20.42 26.40 0.95
N ASN A 381 -20.62 25.07 1.02
CA ASN A 381 -19.86 24.17 1.89
C ASN A 381 -18.71 23.50 1.14
N VAL A 382 -17.73 23.01 1.90
CA VAL A 382 -16.61 22.24 1.36
C VAL A 382 -16.53 20.90 2.06
N PHE A 383 -16.52 19.81 1.30
CA PHE A 383 -16.28 18.47 1.83
C PHE A 383 -14.81 18.12 1.73
N VAL A 384 -14.22 17.61 2.81
CA VAL A 384 -12.83 17.14 2.83
C VAL A 384 -12.76 15.69 3.30
N ALA A 385 -11.81 14.96 2.73
CA ALA A 385 -11.57 13.56 3.08
C ALA A 385 -10.08 13.24 3.14
N LYS A 386 -9.71 12.38 4.09
CA LYS A 386 -8.39 11.75 4.20
C LYS A 386 -8.53 10.26 3.87
N PHE A 387 -7.59 9.74 3.09
CA PHE A 387 -7.54 8.33 2.73
C PHE A 387 -6.32 7.68 3.36
N SER A 388 -6.22 6.35 3.29
CA SER A 388 -4.98 5.66 3.68
C SER A 388 -3.83 6.07 2.77
N ASN A 389 -2.68 6.37 3.39
CA ASN A 389 -1.43 6.74 2.75
C ASN A 389 -0.81 5.60 1.91
N LEU A 390 -1.35 4.39 1.94
CA LEU A 390 -0.83 3.21 1.24
C LEU A 390 -1.44 2.99 -0.15
N MET A 391 -2.19 3.96 -0.70
CA MET A 391 -3.05 3.72 -1.88
C MET A 391 -2.88 4.73 -3.01
N ASP A 392 -3.24 4.30 -4.23
CA ASP A 392 -3.27 5.12 -5.45
C ASP A 392 -4.28 6.30 -5.35
N VAL A 393 -3.82 7.51 -5.67
CA VAL A 393 -4.61 8.77 -5.64
C VAL A 393 -5.61 8.86 -6.77
N SER A 394 -5.18 8.40 -7.96
CA SER A 394 -5.87 8.65 -9.22
C SER A 394 -7.27 8.06 -9.18
N TYR A 395 -7.44 7.00 -8.40
CA TYR A 395 -8.70 6.34 -8.16
C TYR A 395 -9.72 7.18 -7.38
N TYR A 396 -9.29 7.92 -6.35
CA TYR A 396 -10.22 8.61 -5.46
C TYR A 396 -10.83 9.87 -6.06
N HIS A 397 -10.20 10.46 -7.08
CA HIS A 397 -10.69 11.70 -7.67
C HIS A 397 -12.10 11.54 -8.27
N SER A 398 -12.31 10.49 -9.08
CA SER A 398 -13.63 10.19 -9.67
C SER A 398 -14.68 9.84 -8.62
N ILE A 399 -14.29 9.14 -7.56
CA ILE A 399 -15.18 8.80 -6.43
C ILE A 399 -15.60 10.05 -5.68
N MET A 400 -14.65 10.94 -5.38
CA MET A 400 -14.91 12.19 -4.67
C MET A 400 -15.80 13.13 -5.47
N SER A 401 -15.70 13.12 -6.80
CA SER A 401 -16.63 13.87 -7.66
C SER A 401 -18.07 13.35 -7.51
N LEU A 402 -18.28 12.03 -7.51
CA LEU A 402 -19.60 11.43 -7.31
C LEU A 402 -20.16 11.66 -5.89
N VAL A 403 -19.29 11.57 -4.88
CA VAL A 403 -19.67 11.87 -3.48
C VAL A 403 -20.06 13.34 -3.33
N ALA A 404 -19.30 14.25 -3.94
CA ALA A 404 -19.58 15.68 -3.92
C ALA A 404 -20.94 16.00 -4.57
N ARG A 405 -21.25 15.40 -5.72
CA ARG A 405 -22.56 15.50 -6.39
C ARG A 405 -23.72 15.18 -5.45
N GLN A 406 -23.66 14.01 -4.82
CA GLN A 406 -24.73 13.53 -3.95
C GLN A 406 -24.84 14.36 -2.67
N LEU A 407 -23.70 14.78 -2.09
CA LEU A 407 -23.69 15.69 -0.93
C LEU A 407 -24.31 17.05 -1.26
N THR A 408 -23.94 17.63 -2.40
CA THR A 408 -24.50 18.90 -2.87
C THR A 408 -26.01 18.80 -2.97
N GLN A 409 -26.53 17.75 -3.64
CA GLN A 409 -27.97 17.54 -3.77
C GLN A 409 -28.66 17.41 -2.40
N LEU A 410 -28.10 16.60 -1.51
CA LEU A 410 -28.69 16.35 -0.19
C LEU A 410 -28.72 17.60 0.69
N ILE A 411 -27.66 18.42 0.66
CA ILE A 411 -27.63 19.69 1.40
C ILE A 411 -28.62 20.69 0.81
N LEU A 412 -28.73 20.79 -0.53
CA LEU A 412 -29.70 21.67 -1.18
C LEU A 412 -31.15 21.26 -0.83
N GLU A 413 -31.46 19.97 -0.84
CA GLU A 413 -32.78 19.46 -0.45
C GLU A 413 -33.12 19.83 1.01
N LEU A 414 -32.14 19.72 1.92
CA LEU A 414 -32.31 20.14 3.31
C LEU A 414 -32.51 21.65 3.46
N GLN A 415 -31.75 22.47 2.73
CA GLN A 415 -31.89 23.93 2.72
C GLN A 415 -33.26 24.36 2.18
N ILE A 416 -33.74 23.74 1.10
CA ILE A 416 -35.07 23.99 0.53
C ILE A 416 -36.17 23.58 1.54
N ALA A 417 -36.03 22.43 2.18
CA ALA A 417 -36.99 21.98 3.20
C ALA A 417 -37.02 22.91 4.43
N GLN A 418 -35.88 23.47 4.82
CA GLN A 418 -35.80 24.49 5.88
C GLN A 418 -36.48 25.80 5.44
N MET A 419 -36.19 26.30 4.23
CA MET A 419 -36.82 27.51 3.70
C MET A 419 -38.35 27.39 3.59
N LYS A 420 -38.88 26.20 3.25
CA LYS A 420 -40.33 25.92 3.22
C LYS A 420 -40.98 25.83 4.61
N LYS A 421 -40.20 25.59 5.67
CA LYS A 421 -40.69 25.54 7.06
C LYS A 421 -40.63 26.91 7.75
N THR A 422 -39.83 27.84 7.24
CA THR A 422 -39.86 29.23 7.67
C THR A 422 -41.09 29.88 7.03
N PRO A 423 -42.09 30.35 7.79
CA PRO A 423 -43.24 31.01 7.18
C PRO A 423 -42.76 32.23 6.40
N GLU A 424 -43.26 32.37 5.16
CA GLU A 424 -43.13 33.61 4.40
C GLU A 424 -43.60 34.75 5.31
N ILE A 425 -42.68 35.64 5.68
CA ILE A 425 -43.08 36.98 6.13
C ILE A 425 -43.71 37.60 4.88
N LYS A 426 -45.04 37.53 4.78
CA LYS A 426 -45.80 38.31 3.81
C LYS A 426 -45.42 39.76 3.98
N ASP A 427 -45.04 40.39 2.88
CA ASP A 427 -44.78 41.81 2.74
C ASP A 427 -45.75 42.65 3.58
N ILE A 428 -45.23 43.30 4.62
CA ILE A 428 -45.82 44.53 5.14
C ILE A 428 -45.49 45.60 4.09
N ARG A 429 -46.35 45.75 3.07
CA ARG A 429 -46.50 47.00 2.31
C ARG A 429 -47.87 47.03 1.62
N ARG A 430 -48.81 47.76 2.21
CA ARG A 430 -49.72 48.74 1.58
C ARG A 430 -50.94 49.01 2.45
N GLU A 431 -50.79 49.84 3.47
CA GLU A 431 -51.84 50.71 3.98
C GLU A 431 -51.18 52.01 4.41
N GLU A 432 -50.92 52.90 3.45
CA GLU A 432 -50.76 54.34 3.68
C GLU A 432 -50.93 55.03 2.32
N ASN A 433 -52.16 54.96 1.85
CA ASN A 433 -52.75 55.87 0.87
C ASN A 433 -54.26 55.70 1.03
N MET A 434 -54.83 56.34 2.05
CA MET A 434 -56.18 56.91 2.01
C MET A 434 -56.48 57.59 3.36
N LEU A 435 -56.56 58.92 3.32
CA LEU A 435 -57.42 59.88 4.03
C LEU A 435 -56.56 61.06 4.49
N CYS A 436 -56.55 62.14 3.69
CA CYS A 436 -57.40 63.34 3.85
C CYS A 436 -56.87 64.25 4.95
#